data_AF-A0A8H3IME9-F1
#
_entry.id   AF-A0A8H3IME9-F1
#
_cell.length_a   1.000
_cell.length_b   1.000
_cell.length_c   1.000
_cell.angle_alpha   90.00
_cell.angle_beta   90.00
_cell.angle_gamma   90.00
#
_symmetry.space_group_name_H-M   'P 1'
#
loop_
_entity.id
_entity.type
_entity.pdbx_description
1 polymer ?
#
loop_
_entity_poly.entity_id
_entity_poly.type
_entity_poly.pdbx_seq_one_letter_code
_entity_poly.pdbx_strand_id
1 'polypeptide(L)'
;MSGPPSDTAPALPTTPTPAPTPAPAPASTTAPAPAPTLAPCNTISLQVGERRFVTRPATLTRGSDFFAKRLSGRWPDMQQDGSYFIDADGQVFEHVLRYLRHEIMPIFYDEVKGHEYALYLAVLEQARFFGVEPLRKWLEEQKYVRAVKIVHSARVLEGLEDVSGSTESHVKTEHHVTWKTRKVYVCPRAIFGHMGNPNACGRLCRNARGDADDEYEDEEVLKVLEVRKMTVLDPKTCVEQR
;
A
#
# COMPACT_ATOMS: atom_id res chain seq x y z
N MET A 1 -12.46 -61.14 93.73
CA MET A 1 -11.66 -60.62 94.86
C MET A 1 -10.95 -59.39 94.30
N SER A 2 -11.25 -58.14 94.65
CA SER A 2 -11.82 -57.56 95.87
C SER A 2 -12.66 -56.32 95.51
N GLY A 3 -13.69 -56.06 96.32
CA GLY A 3 -14.49 -54.83 96.31
C GLY A 3 -13.82 -53.64 97.06
N PRO A 4 -14.59 -52.60 97.42
CA PRO A 4 -14.33 -51.16 97.19
C PRO A 4 -13.68 -50.43 98.40
N PRO A 5 -13.51 -49.08 98.40
CA PRO A 5 -14.58 -48.15 98.83
C PRO A 5 -14.63 -46.84 97.98
N SER A 6 -15.78 -46.22 97.68
CA SER A 6 -16.60 -45.32 98.51
C SER A 6 -15.82 -44.27 99.30
N ASP A 7 -15.84 -43.01 98.83
CA ASP A 7 -16.22 -41.88 99.70
C ASP A 7 -16.55 -40.59 98.93
N THR A 8 -17.86 -40.31 98.89
CA THR A 8 -18.56 -39.08 99.29
C THR A 8 -17.94 -37.68 99.03
N ALA A 9 -18.56 -36.98 98.07
CA ALA A 9 -18.96 -35.55 97.92
C ALA A 9 -18.37 -34.45 98.86
N PRO A 10 -18.20 -33.20 98.36
CA PRO A 10 -19.35 -32.29 98.24
C PRO A 10 -19.41 -31.44 96.95
N ALA A 11 -20.57 -30.83 96.75
CA ALA A 11 -21.04 -30.23 95.50
C ALA A 11 -20.72 -28.73 95.32
N LEU A 12 -20.77 -28.35 94.03
CA LEU A 12 -21.11 -27.04 93.42
C LEU A 12 -20.02 -25.94 93.53
N PRO A 13 -19.88 -25.06 92.51
CA PRO A 13 -20.92 -24.56 91.60
C PRO A 13 -20.65 -24.70 90.10
N THR A 14 -21.73 -24.80 89.34
CA THR A 14 -21.76 -24.79 87.87
C THR A 14 -21.54 -23.39 87.32
N THR A 15 -20.54 -23.22 86.45
CA THR A 15 -20.44 -22.05 85.56
C THR A 15 -20.58 -22.50 84.09
N PRO A 16 -21.39 -21.80 83.28
CA PRO A 16 -21.77 -22.24 81.95
C PRO A 16 -20.67 -22.01 80.90
N THR A 17 -20.53 -23.02 80.04
CA THR A 17 -19.72 -23.09 78.82
C THR A 17 -19.96 -21.90 77.87
N PRO A 18 -18.91 -21.28 77.31
CA PRO A 18 -19.08 -20.23 76.31
C PRO A 18 -19.58 -20.79 74.97
N ALA A 19 -20.59 -20.13 74.41
CA ALA A 19 -21.16 -20.43 73.11
C ALA A 19 -20.19 -20.10 71.94
N PRO A 20 -20.28 -20.83 70.81
CA PRO A 20 -19.40 -20.63 69.66
C PRO A 20 -19.70 -19.34 68.89
N THR A 21 -18.63 -18.67 68.47
CA THR A 21 -18.59 -17.50 67.59
C THR A 21 -19.37 -17.74 66.29
N PRO A 22 -20.25 -16.81 65.85
CA PRO A 22 -20.95 -16.94 64.58
C PRO A 22 -20.02 -16.73 63.38
N ALA A 23 -20.14 -17.61 62.39
CA ALA A 23 -19.47 -17.54 61.10
C ALA A 23 -19.87 -16.28 60.30
N PRO A 24 -18.98 -15.75 59.44
CA PRO A 24 -19.27 -14.55 58.65
C PRO A 24 -20.35 -14.85 57.59
N ALA A 25 -21.25 -13.87 57.41
CA ALA A 25 -22.32 -13.89 56.41
C ALA A 25 -21.76 -13.98 54.96
N PRO A 26 -22.49 -14.61 54.01
CA PRO A 26 -22.07 -14.64 52.62
C PRO A 26 -22.10 -13.23 52.01
N ALA A 27 -21.00 -12.84 51.37
CA ALA A 27 -20.90 -11.61 50.61
C ALA A 27 -21.90 -11.61 49.46
N SER A 28 -22.78 -10.61 49.43
CA SER A 28 -23.74 -10.36 48.36
C SER A 28 -23.02 -10.25 47.01
N THR A 29 -23.18 -11.26 46.16
CA THR A 29 -22.77 -11.23 44.75
C THR A 29 -23.51 -10.08 44.06
N THR A 30 -22.81 -8.97 43.84
CA THR A 30 -23.33 -7.88 43.03
C THR A 30 -23.27 -8.35 41.57
N ALA A 31 -24.44 -8.50 40.95
CA ALA A 31 -24.53 -8.73 39.51
C ALA A 31 -23.77 -7.63 38.76
N PRO A 32 -23.04 -7.92 37.67
CA PRO A 32 -22.41 -6.87 36.87
C PRO A 32 -23.51 -5.97 36.31
N ALA A 33 -23.39 -4.67 36.59
CA ALA A 33 -24.27 -3.65 36.03
C ALA A 33 -24.33 -3.78 34.50
N PRO A 34 -25.50 -3.61 33.85
CA PRO A 34 -25.56 -3.57 32.40
C PRO A 34 -24.69 -2.41 31.92
N ALA A 35 -23.79 -2.69 30.99
CA ALA A 35 -22.97 -1.69 30.33
C ALA A 35 -23.86 -0.55 29.79
N PRO A 36 -23.42 0.71 29.82
CA PRO A 36 -24.20 1.81 29.25
C PRO A 36 -24.43 1.51 27.77
N THR A 37 -25.70 1.37 27.39
CA THR A 37 -26.13 1.30 25.98
C THR A 37 -25.68 2.58 25.30
N LEU A 38 -24.50 2.54 24.68
CA LEU A 38 -24.04 3.53 23.74
C LEU A 38 -25.12 3.62 22.65
N ALA A 39 -25.52 4.85 22.31
CA ALA A 39 -26.42 5.12 21.19
C ALA A 39 -26.07 4.21 20.00
N PRO A 40 -27.05 3.64 19.27
CA PRO A 40 -26.77 2.66 18.23
C PRO A 40 -25.80 3.29 17.24
N CYS A 41 -24.54 2.82 17.27
CA CYS A 41 -23.58 3.14 16.24
C CYS A 41 -24.27 2.76 14.94
N ASN A 42 -24.49 3.71 14.03
CA ASN A 42 -25.19 3.48 12.76
C ASN A 42 -24.30 2.67 11.81
N THR A 43 -23.95 1.47 12.25
CA THR A 43 -22.99 0.54 11.69
C THR A 43 -23.65 -0.82 11.55
N ILE A 44 -23.27 -1.51 10.48
CA ILE A 44 -23.72 -2.83 10.12
C ILE A 44 -22.50 -3.76 10.07
N SER A 45 -22.69 -4.98 10.56
CA SER A 45 -21.72 -6.07 10.47
C SER A 45 -22.03 -6.94 9.26
N LEU A 46 -21.05 -7.14 8.40
CA LEU A 46 -21.12 -8.06 7.27
C LEU A 46 -20.15 -9.21 7.49
N GLN A 47 -20.60 -10.44 7.27
CA GLN A 47 -19.75 -11.61 7.16
C GLN A 47 -19.69 -12.01 5.68
N VAL A 48 -18.53 -11.79 5.04
CA VAL A 48 -18.31 -12.08 3.62
C VAL A 48 -17.35 -13.26 3.52
N GLY A 49 -17.89 -14.44 3.24
CA GLY A 49 -17.19 -15.71 3.39
C GLY A 49 -16.67 -15.87 4.83
N GLU A 50 -15.36 -16.00 4.97
CA GLU A 50 -14.69 -16.15 6.27
C GLU A 50 -14.33 -14.81 6.94
N ARG A 51 -14.47 -13.68 6.24
CA ARG A 51 -14.05 -12.36 6.75
C ARG A 51 -15.21 -11.55 7.29
N ARG A 52 -14.96 -10.78 8.35
CA ARG A 52 -15.94 -9.85 8.92
C ARG A 52 -15.56 -8.40 8.63
N PHE A 53 -16.56 -7.61 8.28
CA PHE A 53 -16.44 -6.18 7.98
C PHE A 53 -17.46 -5.40 8.79
N VAL A 54 -17.06 -4.23 9.27
CA VAL A 54 -17.97 -3.26 9.90
C VAL A 54 -17.96 -1.99 9.06
N THR A 55 -19.14 -1.50 8.70
CA THR A 55 -19.30 -0.28 7.89
C THR A 55 -20.63 0.39 8.18
N ARG A 56 -20.97 1.47 7.48
CA ARG A 56 -22.29 2.13 7.58
C ARG A 56 -23.21 1.64 6.46
N PRO A 57 -24.51 1.44 6.72
CA PRO A 57 -25.47 1.11 5.65
C PRO A 57 -25.42 2.09 4.48
N ALA A 58 -25.34 3.39 4.78
CA ALA A 58 -25.24 4.46 3.77
C ALA A 58 -24.01 4.36 2.86
N THR A 59 -22.90 3.76 3.32
CA THR A 59 -21.72 3.52 2.48
C THR A 59 -22.02 2.44 1.43
N LEU A 60 -22.75 1.41 1.82
CA LEU A 60 -23.08 0.29 0.94
C LEU A 60 -24.18 0.68 -0.05
N THR A 61 -25.28 1.25 0.45
CA THR A 61 -26.46 1.55 -0.37
C THR A 61 -26.26 2.71 -1.34
N ARG A 62 -25.24 3.55 -1.14
CA ARG A 62 -24.95 4.68 -2.05
C ARG A 62 -24.48 4.23 -3.44
N GLY A 63 -23.74 3.12 -3.50
CA GLY A 63 -23.08 2.69 -4.74
C GLY A 63 -23.30 1.22 -5.10
N SER A 64 -24.15 0.49 -4.37
CA SER A 64 -24.44 -0.92 -4.63
C SER A 64 -25.94 -1.19 -4.64
N ASP A 65 -26.44 -1.62 -5.80
CA ASP A 65 -27.83 -2.05 -5.96
C ASP A 65 -28.15 -3.30 -5.13
N PHE A 66 -27.19 -4.20 -4.99
CA PHE A 66 -27.32 -5.40 -4.17
C PHE A 66 -27.60 -5.01 -2.72
N PHE A 67 -26.78 -4.15 -2.13
CA PHE A 67 -26.95 -3.72 -0.75
C PHE A 67 -28.17 -2.81 -0.57
N ALA A 68 -28.49 -1.95 -1.54
CA ALA A 68 -29.72 -1.14 -1.50
C ALA A 68 -30.98 -2.01 -1.42
N LYS A 69 -31.04 -3.10 -2.21
CA LYS A 69 -32.15 -4.06 -2.16
C LYS A 69 -32.14 -4.89 -0.88
N ARG A 70 -30.97 -5.39 -0.48
CA ARG A 70 -30.84 -6.29 0.67
C ARG A 70 -31.13 -5.59 2.00
N LEU A 71 -30.68 -4.35 2.16
CA LEU A 71 -30.88 -3.54 3.36
C LEU A 71 -32.19 -2.73 3.36
N SER A 72 -33.07 -2.93 2.37
CA SER A 72 -34.39 -2.27 2.30
C SER A 72 -35.40 -2.79 3.34
N GLY A 73 -35.01 -3.75 4.20
CA GLY A 73 -35.90 -4.39 5.18
C GLY A 73 -36.81 -5.46 4.59
N ARG A 74 -36.67 -5.79 3.30
CA ARG A 74 -37.47 -6.82 2.63
C ARG A 74 -37.03 -8.26 2.90
N TRP A 75 -35.82 -8.46 3.43
CA TRP A 75 -35.22 -9.79 3.58
C TRP A 75 -34.96 -10.10 5.06
N PRO A 76 -35.46 -11.23 5.59
CA PRO A 76 -35.22 -11.65 6.97
C PRO A 76 -33.98 -12.55 7.06
N ASP A 77 -32.84 -12.08 6.56
CA ASP A 77 -31.61 -12.86 6.38
C ASP A 77 -30.47 -12.45 7.35
N MET A 78 -30.82 -11.66 8.36
CA MET A 78 -29.89 -11.28 9.43
C MET A 78 -29.63 -12.48 10.36
N GLN A 79 -28.37 -12.70 10.69
CA GLN A 79 -27.93 -13.75 11.61
C GLN A 79 -28.33 -13.43 13.06
N GLN A 80 -28.25 -14.43 13.94
CA GLN A 80 -28.57 -14.26 15.37
C GLN A 80 -27.69 -13.20 16.06
N ASP A 81 -26.45 -13.01 15.59
CA ASP A 81 -25.52 -12.01 16.10
C ASP A 81 -25.74 -10.61 15.50
N GLY A 82 -26.78 -10.42 14.67
CA GLY A 82 -27.10 -9.16 14.02
C GLY A 82 -26.27 -8.86 12.77
N SER A 83 -25.42 -9.78 12.32
CA SER A 83 -24.63 -9.62 11.09
C SER A 83 -25.36 -10.16 9.84
N TYR A 84 -24.94 -9.73 8.66
CA TYR A 84 -25.44 -10.23 7.38
C TYR A 84 -24.41 -11.13 6.71
N PHE A 85 -24.79 -12.37 6.40
CA PHE A 85 -23.93 -13.31 5.70
C PHE A 85 -24.02 -13.15 4.17
N ILE A 86 -22.86 -13.14 3.53
CA ILE A 86 -22.69 -13.01 2.09
C ILE A 86 -21.71 -14.09 1.65
N ASP A 87 -22.17 -14.96 0.75
CA ASP A 87 -21.35 -16.00 0.15
C ASP A 87 -20.51 -15.43 -1.00
N ALA A 88 -19.41 -14.79 -0.65
CA ALA A 88 -18.47 -14.18 -1.58
C ALA A 88 -17.05 -14.17 -0.99
N ASP A 89 -16.05 -13.89 -1.83
CA ASP A 89 -14.66 -13.79 -1.40
C ASP A 89 -14.42 -12.50 -0.61
N GLY A 90 -14.21 -12.64 0.70
CA GLY A 90 -13.93 -11.53 1.59
C GLY A 90 -12.61 -10.80 1.29
N GLN A 91 -11.60 -11.46 0.71
CA GLN A 91 -10.33 -10.79 0.36
C GLN A 91 -10.56 -9.79 -0.77
N VAL A 92 -11.25 -10.21 -1.82
CA VAL A 92 -11.57 -9.36 -2.97
C VAL A 92 -12.60 -8.30 -2.61
N PHE A 93 -13.59 -8.63 -1.77
CA PHE A 93 -14.60 -7.68 -1.31
C PHE A 93 -14.01 -6.45 -0.61
N GLU A 94 -12.86 -6.59 0.06
CA GLU A 94 -12.19 -5.45 0.70
C GLU A 94 -11.92 -4.31 -0.29
N HIS A 95 -11.54 -4.64 -1.52
CA HIS A 95 -11.29 -3.64 -2.56
C HIS A 95 -12.58 -2.96 -3.02
N VAL A 96 -13.67 -3.72 -3.15
CA VAL A 96 -15.01 -3.18 -3.47
C VAL A 96 -15.48 -2.24 -2.35
N LEU A 97 -15.35 -2.65 -1.09
CA LEU A 97 -15.72 -1.83 0.06
C LEU A 97 -14.87 -0.55 0.17
N ARG A 98 -13.58 -0.64 -0.17
CA ARG A 98 -12.68 0.52 -0.23
C ARG A 98 -13.14 1.52 -1.30
N TYR A 99 -13.53 1.04 -2.48
CA TYR A 99 -14.15 1.90 -3.50
C TYR A 99 -15.44 2.54 -2.98
N LEU A 100 -16.38 1.79 -2.39
CA LEU A 100 -17.63 2.34 -1.86
C LEU A 100 -17.43 3.42 -0.77
N ARG A 101 -16.31 3.37 -0.05
CA ARG A 101 -15.95 4.36 0.97
C ARG A 101 -15.40 5.66 0.38
N HIS A 102 -14.54 5.55 -0.64
CA HIS A 102 -13.72 6.68 -1.09
C HIS A 102 -13.99 7.13 -2.53
N GLU A 103 -14.71 6.34 -3.33
CA GLU A 103 -14.97 6.58 -4.76
C GLU A 103 -13.67 6.68 -5.58
N ILE A 104 -12.61 6.01 -5.11
CA ILE A 104 -11.31 5.90 -5.77
C ILE A 104 -11.20 4.54 -6.46
N MET A 105 -10.88 4.56 -7.74
CA MET A 105 -10.71 3.36 -8.57
C MET A 105 -9.45 2.59 -8.16
N PRO A 106 -9.51 1.25 -8.03
CA PRO A 106 -8.37 0.48 -7.57
C PRO A 106 -7.28 0.42 -8.65
N ILE A 107 -6.03 0.70 -8.26
CA ILE A 107 -4.84 0.49 -9.10
C ILE A 107 -3.95 -0.56 -8.44
N PHE A 108 -3.87 -1.74 -9.06
CA PHE A 108 -3.00 -2.84 -8.70
C PHE A 108 -1.87 -2.89 -9.72
N TYR A 109 -0.86 -2.08 -9.49
CA TYR A 109 0.31 -1.97 -10.35
C TYR A 109 1.57 -2.05 -9.52
N ASP A 110 2.49 -2.90 -9.96
CA ASP A 110 3.84 -3.01 -9.46
C ASP A 110 4.82 -2.74 -10.59
N GLU A 111 5.93 -2.05 -10.30
CA GLU A 111 6.88 -1.66 -11.35
C GLU A 111 7.66 -2.81 -11.98
N VAL A 112 7.72 -3.97 -11.30
CA VAL A 112 8.43 -5.17 -11.76
C VAL A 112 7.44 -6.13 -12.40
N LYS A 113 6.31 -6.40 -11.73
CA LYS A 113 5.30 -7.38 -12.18
C LYS A 113 4.28 -6.79 -13.16
N GLY A 114 4.14 -5.47 -13.21
CA GLY A 114 3.11 -4.78 -13.97
C GLY A 114 1.75 -4.82 -13.29
N HIS A 115 0.69 -4.83 -14.10
CA HIS A 115 -0.68 -4.90 -13.59
C HIS A 115 -1.03 -6.30 -13.09
N GLU A 116 -1.70 -6.38 -11.95
CA GLU A 116 -2.26 -7.63 -11.43
C GLU A 116 -3.61 -7.95 -12.09
N TYR A 117 -3.58 -8.34 -13.36
CA TYR A 117 -4.78 -8.61 -14.17
C TYR A 117 -5.76 -9.60 -13.53
N ALA A 118 -5.26 -10.64 -12.86
CA ALA A 118 -6.10 -11.60 -12.16
C ALA A 118 -6.91 -10.95 -11.02
N LEU A 119 -6.30 -10.02 -10.26
CA LEU A 119 -6.99 -9.30 -9.20
C LEU A 119 -8.03 -8.33 -9.77
N TYR A 120 -7.72 -7.64 -10.88
CA TYR A 120 -8.71 -6.81 -11.58
C TYR A 120 -9.94 -7.61 -12.02
N LEU A 121 -9.74 -8.80 -12.59
CA LEU A 121 -10.83 -9.70 -12.98
C LEU A 121 -11.64 -10.17 -11.78
N ALA A 122 -10.98 -10.54 -10.67
CA ALA A 122 -11.68 -10.94 -9.46
C ALA A 122 -12.54 -9.80 -8.88
N VAL A 123 -12.00 -8.57 -8.83
CA VAL A 123 -12.76 -7.39 -8.39
C VAL A 123 -13.90 -7.07 -9.35
N LEU A 124 -13.73 -7.28 -10.66
CA LEU A 124 -14.79 -7.08 -11.64
C LEU A 124 -15.97 -8.03 -11.39
N GLU A 125 -15.71 -9.32 -11.13
CA GLU A 125 -16.77 -10.27 -10.80
C GLU A 125 -17.51 -9.90 -9.51
N GLN A 126 -16.78 -9.45 -8.48
CA GLN A 126 -17.41 -8.93 -7.26
C GLN A 126 -18.22 -7.65 -7.53
N ALA A 127 -17.72 -6.73 -8.36
CA ALA A 127 -18.45 -5.52 -8.72
C ALA A 127 -19.75 -5.83 -9.48
N ARG A 128 -19.75 -6.88 -10.33
CA ARG A 128 -20.97 -7.41 -10.97
C ARG A 128 -21.93 -7.99 -9.94
N PHE A 129 -21.44 -8.85 -9.05
CA PHE A 129 -22.24 -9.48 -8.00
C PHE A 129 -22.91 -8.46 -7.08
N PHE A 130 -22.16 -7.47 -6.60
CA PHE A 130 -22.67 -6.42 -5.73
C PHE A 130 -23.40 -5.29 -6.49
N GLY A 131 -23.47 -5.32 -7.82
CA GLY A 131 -24.12 -4.27 -8.61
C GLY A 131 -23.51 -2.89 -8.37
N VAL A 132 -22.18 -2.79 -8.40
CA VAL A 132 -21.43 -1.54 -8.26
C VAL A 132 -21.08 -1.03 -9.66
N GLU A 133 -22.04 -0.35 -10.27
CA GLU A 133 -22.04 -0.01 -11.70
C GLU A 133 -20.82 0.80 -12.17
N PRO A 134 -20.41 1.90 -11.49
CA PRO A 134 -19.29 2.70 -11.99
C PRO A 134 -17.95 1.96 -11.90
N LEU A 135 -17.74 1.21 -10.81
CA LEU A 135 -16.56 0.35 -10.65
C LEU A 135 -16.54 -0.75 -11.72
N ARG A 136 -17.66 -1.43 -11.97
CA ARG A 136 -17.79 -2.45 -13.01
C ARG A 136 -17.38 -1.88 -14.37
N LYS A 137 -18.01 -0.77 -14.77
CA LYS A 137 -17.75 -0.14 -16.08
C LYS A 137 -16.29 0.27 -16.23
N TRP A 138 -15.70 0.85 -15.19
CA TRP A 138 -14.28 1.25 -15.22
C TRP A 138 -13.33 0.06 -15.40
N LEU A 139 -13.63 -1.07 -14.75
CA LEU A 139 -12.86 -2.31 -14.88
C LEU A 139 -13.06 -2.97 -16.26
N GLU A 140 -14.28 -3.02 -16.78
CA GLU A 140 -14.60 -3.57 -18.12
C GLU A 140 -13.93 -2.78 -19.24
N GLU A 141 -13.91 -1.45 -19.12
CA GLU A 141 -13.23 -0.56 -20.05
C GLU A 141 -11.69 -0.55 -19.87
N GLN A 142 -11.17 -1.35 -18.94
CA GLN A 142 -9.75 -1.48 -18.60
C GLN A 142 -9.05 -0.14 -18.38
N LYS A 143 -9.73 0.82 -17.74
CA LYS A 143 -9.20 2.18 -17.55
C LYS A 143 -7.92 2.21 -16.73
N TYR A 144 -7.68 1.20 -15.89
CA TYR A 144 -6.42 1.02 -15.16
C TYR A 144 -5.18 0.99 -16.07
N VAL A 145 -5.29 0.48 -17.30
CA VAL A 145 -4.17 0.44 -18.25
C VAL A 145 -3.74 1.85 -18.67
N ARG A 146 -4.69 2.79 -18.77
CA ARG A 146 -4.41 4.19 -19.11
C ARG A 146 -4.05 5.03 -17.89
N ALA A 147 -4.40 4.55 -16.70
CA ALA A 147 -4.09 5.19 -15.43
C ALA A 147 -2.61 5.11 -15.07
N VAL A 148 -1.90 4.10 -15.57
CA VAL A 148 -0.45 3.98 -15.43
C VAL A 148 0.20 4.19 -16.81
N LYS A 149 0.97 5.27 -16.96
CA LYS A 149 1.69 5.59 -18.19
C LYS A 149 3.17 5.35 -18.00
N ILE A 150 3.79 4.71 -18.98
CA ILE A 150 5.24 4.51 -18.99
C ILE A 150 5.83 5.41 -20.09
N VAL A 151 6.58 6.42 -19.66
CA VAL A 151 7.26 7.36 -20.55
C VAL A 151 8.69 6.91 -20.75
N HIS A 152 9.11 6.77 -21.99
CA HIS A 152 10.50 6.45 -22.34
C HIS A 152 11.17 7.66 -22.97
N SER A 153 12.41 7.93 -22.61
CA SER A 153 13.26 8.90 -23.28
C SER A 153 14.66 8.34 -23.44
N ALA A 154 15.36 8.77 -24.49
CA ALA A 154 16.74 8.39 -24.74
C ALA A 154 17.51 9.63 -25.16
N ARG A 155 18.72 9.81 -24.62
CA ARG A 155 19.63 10.88 -25.02
C ARG A 155 21.06 10.37 -25.11
N VAL A 156 21.82 10.99 -26.00
CA VAL A 156 23.25 10.73 -26.15
C VAL A 156 24.01 11.81 -25.40
N LEU A 157 24.93 11.40 -24.55
CA LEU A 157 25.86 12.26 -23.83
C LEU A 157 27.27 11.93 -24.33
N GLU A 158 28.02 12.94 -24.75
CA GLU A 158 29.40 12.79 -25.24
C GLU A 158 30.34 13.65 -24.39
N GLY A 159 31.57 13.16 -24.17
CA GLY A 159 32.60 13.91 -23.43
C GLY A 159 32.37 13.96 -21.91
N LEU A 160 31.73 12.94 -21.35
CA LEU A 160 31.59 12.78 -19.90
C LEU A 160 32.83 12.10 -19.31
N GLU A 161 33.31 12.60 -18.17
CA GLU A 161 34.36 11.97 -17.37
C GLU A 161 33.79 10.89 -16.42
N ASP A 162 32.56 11.08 -15.93
CA ASP A 162 31.86 10.17 -15.03
C ASP A 162 30.35 10.15 -15.30
N VAL A 163 29.69 9.05 -14.94
CA VAL A 163 28.23 8.86 -15.03
C VAL A 163 27.70 8.48 -13.65
N SER A 164 27.52 9.48 -12.78
CA SER A 164 26.93 9.32 -11.46
C SER A 164 25.72 10.22 -11.27
N GLY A 165 24.72 9.75 -10.53
CA GLY A 165 23.51 10.51 -10.23
C GLY A 165 22.46 9.70 -9.48
N SER A 166 21.48 10.42 -8.92
CA SER A 166 20.29 9.85 -8.29
C SER A 166 19.05 10.19 -9.10
N THR A 167 18.10 9.27 -9.16
CA THR A 167 16.78 9.51 -9.76
C THR A 167 15.68 9.27 -8.75
N GLU A 168 14.51 9.84 -9.03
CA GLU A 168 13.30 9.56 -8.28
C GLU A 168 12.91 8.08 -8.42
N SER A 169 12.22 7.52 -7.42
CA SER A 169 11.92 6.07 -7.37
C SER A 169 11.15 5.56 -8.59
N HIS A 170 10.27 6.40 -9.15
CA HIS A 170 9.46 6.09 -10.32
C HIS A 170 10.21 6.24 -11.66
N VAL A 171 11.51 6.56 -11.63
CA VAL A 171 12.39 6.76 -12.78
C VAL A 171 13.51 5.72 -12.77
N LYS A 172 13.53 4.87 -13.79
CA LYS A 172 14.62 3.93 -14.08
C LYS A 172 15.52 4.51 -15.15
N THR A 173 16.82 4.49 -14.92
CA THR A 173 17.83 4.98 -15.86
C THR A 173 18.79 3.86 -16.19
N GLU A 174 19.00 3.61 -17.47
CA GLU A 174 19.96 2.65 -18.01
C GLU A 174 21.00 3.42 -18.83
N HIS A 175 22.28 3.16 -18.56
CA HIS A 175 23.39 3.77 -19.28
C HIS A 175 24.09 2.72 -20.13
N HIS A 176 24.07 2.91 -21.44
CA HIS A 176 24.86 2.10 -22.37
C HIS A 176 26.12 2.88 -22.73
N VAL A 177 27.24 2.43 -22.19
CA VAL A 177 28.54 3.10 -22.29
C VAL A 177 29.35 2.53 -23.45
N THR A 178 29.87 3.41 -24.30
CA THR A 178 30.77 3.06 -25.40
C THR A 178 31.91 4.06 -25.49
N TRP A 179 33.09 3.61 -25.91
CA TRP A 179 34.22 4.48 -26.22
C TRP A 179 34.18 4.84 -27.70
N LYS A 180 34.49 6.09 -28.01
CA LYS A 180 34.61 6.58 -29.38
C LYS A 180 35.89 7.38 -29.51
N THR A 181 36.61 7.16 -30.59
CA THR A 181 37.74 8.00 -30.97
C THR A 181 37.23 9.24 -31.70
N ARG A 182 37.64 10.43 -31.26
CA ARG A 182 37.48 11.68 -32.00
C ARG A 182 38.84 12.23 -32.40
N LYS A 183 38.90 12.84 -33.58
CA LYS A 183 40.10 13.55 -34.05
C LYS A 183 40.13 14.96 -33.49
N VAL A 184 41.16 15.28 -32.73
CA VAL A 184 41.36 16.60 -32.12
C VAL A 184 42.52 17.29 -32.80
N TYR A 185 42.26 18.50 -33.28
CA TYR A 185 43.26 19.31 -33.97
C TYR A 185 44.46 19.60 -33.04
N VAL A 186 45.66 19.33 -33.53
CA VAL A 186 46.91 19.62 -32.85
C VAL A 186 47.44 20.97 -33.34
N CYS A 187 47.66 21.89 -32.40
CA CYS A 187 48.29 23.16 -32.73
C CYS A 187 49.77 22.93 -33.09
N PRO A 188 50.27 23.43 -34.24
CA PRO A 188 51.68 23.31 -34.64
C PRO A 188 52.69 23.92 -33.65
N ARG A 189 52.19 24.73 -32.70
CA ARG A 189 52.97 25.35 -31.62
C ARG A 189 52.66 24.78 -30.24
N ALA A 190 51.89 23.69 -30.17
CA ALA A 190 51.44 23.03 -28.94
C ALA A 190 50.77 23.99 -27.92
N ILE A 191 50.06 25.01 -28.40
CA ILE A 191 49.36 25.96 -27.53
C ILE A 191 48.04 25.30 -27.09
N PHE A 192 47.92 25.00 -25.79
CA PHE A 192 46.76 24.30 -25.22
C PHE A 192 45.42 24.95 -25.58
N GLY A 193 45.32 26.28 -25.50
CA GLY A 193 44.09 27.02 -25.84
C GLY A 193 43.70 26.99 -27.32
N HIS A 194 44.55 26.46 -28.20
CA HIS A 194 44.24 26.26 -29.62
C HIS A 194 43.88 24.81 -29.97
N MET A 195 44.11 23.86 -29.05
CA MET A 195 43.85 22.44 -29.29
C MET A 195 42.35 22.20 -29.56
N GLY A 196 42.05 21.32 -30.51
CA GLY A 196 40.67 21.00 -30.91
C GLY A 196 39.95 22.09 -31.69
N ASN A 197 40.53 23.29 -31.86
CA ASN A 197 39.94 24.38 -32.63
C ASN A 197 40.96 25.02 -33.59
N PRO A 198 41.01 24.62 -34.87
CA PRO A 198 41.95 25.17 -35.84
C PRO A 198 41.74 26.67 -36.09
N ASN A 199 40.54 27.21 -35.87
CA ASN A 199 40.26 28.63 -36.04
C ASN A 199 40.89 29.50 -34.93
N ALA A 200 41.30 28.91 -33.81
CA ALA A 200 42.07 29.61 -32.78
C ALA A 200 43.52 29.88 -33.25
N CYS A 201 44.02 29.16 -34.27
CA CYS A 201 45.36 29.35 -34.77
C CYS A 201 45.51 30.62 -35.62
N GLY A 202 46.28 31.57 -35.10
CA GLY A 202 46.66 32.79 -35.82
C GLY A 202 47.82 32.58 -36.82
N ARG A 203 48.30 33.69 -37.39
CA ARG A 203 49.40 33.72 -38.38
C ARG A 203 50.67 33.00 -37.91
N LEU A 204 51.05 33.14 -36.64
CA LEU A 204 52.27 32.49 -36.12
C LEU A 204 52.16 30.95 -36.08
N CYS A 205 50.97 30.40 -35.88
CA CYS A 205 50.77 28.95 -35.90
C CYS A 205 50.83 28.42 -37.34
N ARG A 206 50.26 29.17 -38.30
CA ARG A 206 50.38 28.86 -39.74
C ARG A 206 51.81 28.90 -40.24
N ASN A 207 52.60 29.89 -39.80
CA ASN A 207 54.02 29.95 -40.14
C ASN A 207 54.81 28.77 -39.57
N ALA A 208 54.47 28.31 -38.37
CA ALA A 208 55.10 27.12 -37.76
C ALA A 208 54.71 25.82 -38.47
N ARG A 209 53.47 25.72 -38.98
CA ARG A 209 53.01 24.60 -39.81
C ARG A 209 53.70 24.56 -41.17
N GLY A 210 53.95 25.74 -41.75
CA GLY A 210 54.45 25.85 -43.13
C GLY A 210 53.44 25.29 -44.14
N ASP A 211 53.95 24.49 -45.07
CA ASP A 211 53.16 23.84 -46.13
C ASP A 211 52.60 22.47 -45.70
N ALA A 212 52.83 22.04 -44.46
CA ALA A 212 52.27 20.79 -43.96
C ALA A 212 50.74 20.89 -43.77
N ASP A 213 50.08 19.74 -43.92
CA ASP A 213 48.66 19.59 -43.65
C ASP A 213 48.34 19.72 -42.15
N ASP A 214 47.06 19.88 -41.81
CA ASP A 214 46.61 19.92 -40.43
C ASP A 214 46.80 18.57 -39.74
N GLU A 215 47.41 18.61 -38.55
CA GLU A 215 47.64 17.43 -37.72
C GLU A 215 46.50 17.25 -36.71
N TYR A 216 46.13 15.99 -36.49
CA TYR A 216 45.07 15.59 -35.57
C TYR A 216 45.52 14.39 -34.75
N GLU A 217 45.22 14.42 -33.46
CA GLU A 217 45.41 13.30 -32.53
C GLU A 217 44.08 12.62 -32.24
N ASP A 218 44.14 11.31 -32.02
CA ASP A 218 43.00 10.49 -31.63
C ASP A 218 42.79 10.60 -30.12
N GLU A 219 41.65 11.15 -29.71
CA GLU A 219 41.23 11.22 -28.31
C GLU A 219 40.07 10.24 -28.07
N GLU A 220 40.21 9.38 -27.07
CA GLU A 220 39.13 8.50 -26.63
C GLU A 220 38.15 9.28 -25.77
N VAL A 221 36.91 9.42 -26.24
CA VAL A 221 35.83 10.07 -25.50
C VAL A 221 34.73 9.08 -25.16
N LEU A 222 34.18 9.24 -23.96
CA LEU A 222 33.02 8.48 -23.52
C LEU A 222 31.78 8.93 -24.29
N LYS A 223 31.06 7.97 -24.84
CA LYS A 223 29.74 8.15 -25.42
C LYS A 223 28.75 7.28 -24.65
N VAL A 224 27.76 7.94 -24.05
CA VAL A 224 26.76 7.30 -23.20
C VAL A 224 25.40 7.50 -23.83
N LEU A 225 24.74 6.39 -24.18
CA LEU A 225 23.31 6.40 -24.46
C LEU A 225 22.58 6.21 -23.12
N GLU A 226 21.98 7.29 -22.62
CA GLU A 226 21.15 7.25 -21.42
C GLU A 226 19.70 7.01 -21.85
N VAL A 227 19.14 5.87 -21.42
CA VAL A 227 17.73 5.52 -21.60
C VAL A 227 17.03 5.72 -20.25
N ARG A 228 15.98 6.52 -20.22
CA ARG A 228 15.14 6.73 -19.04
C ARG A 228 13.76 6.16 -19.28
N LYS A 229 13.24 5.49 -18.26
CA LYS A 229 11.87 4.97 -18.19
C LYS A 229 11.21 5.53 -16.93
N MET A 230 10.13 6.27 -17.10
CA MET A 230 9.40 6.92 -16.02
C MET A 230 7.97 6.41 -15.94
N THR A 231 7.56 5.93 -14.76
CA THR A 231 6.19 5.50 -14.48
C THR A 231 5.38 6.66 -13.92
N VAL A 232 4.29 7.02 -14.60
CA VAL A 232 3.42 8.15 -14.25
C VAL A 232 2.02 7.65 -13.98
N LEU A 233 1.48 7.98 -12.81
CA LEU A 233 0.08 7.75 -12.48
C LEU A 233 -0.76 8.96 -12.93
N ASP A 234 -1.86 8.71 -13.66
CA ASP A 234 -2.81 9.73 -14.09
C ASP A 234 -3.99 9.81 -13.10
N PRO A 235 -3.96 10.73 -12.11
CA PRO A 235 -4.96 10.77 -11.05
C PRO A 235 -6.38 11.04 -11.58
N LYS A 236 -6.53 11.66 -12.76
CA LYS A 236 -7.85 11.95 -13.35
C LYS A 236 -8.60 10.70 -13.80
N THR A 237 -7.88 9.60 -14.01
CA THR A 237 -8.47 8.30 -14.34
C THR A 237 -8.77 7.45 -13.11
N CYS A 238 -8.26 7.85 -11.94
CA CYS A 238 -8.41 7.13 -10.68
C CYS A 238 -9.59 7.62 -9.82
N VAL A 239 -10.26 8.70 -10.22
CA VAL A 239 -11.43 9.26 -9.53
C VAL A 239 -12.65 9.18 -10.45
N GLU A 240 -13.80 8.86 -9.87
CA GLU A 240 -15.06 8.89 -10.59
C GLU A 240 -15.35 10.31 -11.10
N GLN A 241 -15.50 10.45 -12.43
CA GLN A 241 -15.83 11.73 -13.05
C GLN A 241 -17.33 11.99 -12.83
N ARG A 242 -17.65 12.96 -11.97
CA ARG A 242 -19.02 13.46 -11.76
C ARG A 242 -19.50 14.30 -12.93
#